data_AF-A0A094E9X4-F1
#
_entry.id   AF-A0A094E9X4-F1
#
_cell.length_a   1.000
_cell.length_b   1.000
_cell.length_c   1.000
_cell.angle_alpha   90.00
_cell.angle_beta   90.00
_cell.angle_gamma   90.00
#
_symmetry.space_group_name_H-M   'P 1'
#
loop_
_entity.id
_entity.type
_entity.pdbx_description
1 polymer ?
#
loop_
_entity_poly.entity_id
_entity_poly.type
_entity_poly.pdbx_seq_one_letter_code
_entity_poly.pdbx_strand_id
1 'polypeptide(L)'
;ILCGAGGLMYANYFYNSYIIGAFHNFPEPVAKELRKALYFTNQDLKPHQAIKFYKKTLRVAEDVGMDPFSDEILGVKFQLAAFMEKIQKYHKAIQVLEIVRNDCLDWIEEFGNTPENAGKRTRVLGKTIGISVKLGELYAGEYVKEPELAEEKLVWAVEATMKEQQRREKEGVKPGEGEWLTPEQIGGAFEGMLDESRRS
;
A
#
# COMPACT_ATOMS: atom_id res chain seq x y z
N ILE A 1 24.67 -10.67 -13.07
CA ILE A 1 24.55 -9.65 -12.00
C ILE A 1 24.55 -8.29 -12.70
N LEU A 2 23.37 -7.75 -13.00
CA LEU A 2 23.14 -6.34 -13.32
C LEU A 2 21.62 -6.12 -13.34
N CYS A 3 21.17 -5.33 -12.35
CA CYS A 3 19.93 -4.58 -12.32
C CYS A 3 18.59 -5.30 -12.04
N GLY A 4 18.52 -6.04 -10.93
CA GLY A 4 17.28 -6.19 -10.15
C GLY A 4 17.00 -4.97 -9.27
N ALA A 5 17.15 -3.76 -9.83
CA ALA A 5 17.03 -2.51 -9.09
C ALA A 5 15.67 -1.83 -9.30
N GLY A 6 15.00 -2.02 -10.45
CA GLY A 6 13.78 -1.27 -10.81
C GLY A 6 12.56 -1.55 -9.93
N GLY A 7 12.24 -2.81 -9.66
CA GLY A 7 11.09 -3.22 -8.83
C GLY A 7 11.29 -2.91 -7.37
N LEU A 8 12.47 -3.24 -6.85
CA LEU A 8 12.92 -2.80 -5.53
C LEU A 8 12.90 -1.27 -5.44
N MET A 9 13.28 -0.51 -6.48
CA MET A 9 13.27 0.95 -6.46
C MET A 9 11.86 1.52 -6.55
N TYR A 10 10.94 0.94 -7.33
CA TYR A 10 9.54 1.41 -7.39
C TYR A 10 8.78 1.08 -6.11
N ALA A 11 8.89 -0.18 -5.65
CA ALA A 11 8.38 -0.59 -4.35
C ALA A 11 8.99 0.30 -3.26
N ASN A 12 10.31 0.50 -3.20
CA ASN A 12 10.97 1.32 -2.19
C ASN A 12 10.70 2.84 -2.35
N TYR A 13 10.52 3.37 -3.56
CA TYR A 13 10.17 4.79 -3.80
C TYR A 13 8.73 5.06 -3.38
N PHE A 14 7.79 4.24 -3.82
CA PHE A 14 6.38 4.31 -3.42
C PHE A 14 6.30 4.10 -1.89
N TYR A 15 6.91 3.05 -1.38
CA TYR A 15 6.93 2.74 0.06
C TYR A 15 7.54 3.87 0.90
N ASN A 16 8.70 4.43 0.55
CA ASN A 16 9.29 5.54 1.31
C ASN A 16 8.52 6.85 1.19
N SER A 17 8.08 7.23 -0.01
CA SER A 17 7.36 8.50 -0.22
C SER A 17 6.02 8.51 0.53
N TYR A 18 5.32 7.38 0.59
CA TYR A 18 3.99 7.30 1.21
C TYR A 18 3.99 6.89 2.70
N ILE A 19 4.98 6.14 3.20
CA ILE A 19 5.03 5.72 4.62
C ILE A 19 5.56 6.82 5.54
N ILE A 20 6.39 7.74 5.01
CA ILE A 20 7.01 8.82 5.81
C ILE A 20 6.22 10.13 5.68
N GLY A 21 5.51 10.37 4.57
CA GLY A 21 4.77 11.63 4.32
C GLY A 21 3.39 11.78 4.99
N ALA A 22 2.87 10.74 5.64
CA ALA A 22 1.45 10.67 6.06
C ALA A 22 1.12 11.37 7.41
N PHE A 23 2.03 12.13 8.02
CA PHE A 23 1.87 12.60 9.40
C PHE A 23 1.23 13.99 9.57
N HIS A 24 0.88 14.70 8.50
CA HIS A 24 0.67 16.14 8.57
C HIS A 24 -0.78 16.57 8.93
N ASN A 25 -1.77 15.65 8.92
CA ASN A 25 -3.18 16.02 9.13
C ASN A 25 -3.92 15.22 10.23
N PHE A 26 -3.23 14.50 11.11
CA PHE A 26 -3.93 13.75 12.16
C PHE A 26 -4.56 14.68 13.21
N PRO A 27 -5.85 14.49 13.56
CA PRO A 27 -6.43 15.09 14.75
C PRO A 27 -5.62 14.69 15.99
N GLU A 28 -5.50 15.61 16.96
CA GLU A 28 -4.68 15.39 18.16
C GLU A 28 -4.99 14.08 18.93
N PRO A 29 -6.26 13.64 19.06
CA PRO A 29 -6.57 12.34 19.66
C PRO A 29 -5.92 11.15 18.95
N VAL A 30 -5.87 11.17 17.61
CA VAL A 30 -5.30 10.11 16.78
C VAL A 30 -3.78 10.19 16.82
N ALA A 31 -3.23 11.40 16.65
CA ALA A 31 -1.79 11.65 16.69
C ALA A 31 -1.17 11.19 18.01
N LYS A 32 -1.86 11.41 19.14
CA LYS A 32 -1.40 10.97 20.47
C LYS A 32 -1.21 9.46 20.58
N GLU A 33 -2.13 8.67 20.04
CA GLU A 33 -2.01 7.21 20.08
C GLU A 33 -1.00 6.69 19.06
N LEU A 34 -0.91 7.33 17.89
CA LEU A 34 0.09 7.02 16.87
C LEU A 34 1.53 7.25 17.37
N ARG A 35 1.78 8.36 18.06
CA ARG A 35 3.10 8.64 18.67
C ARG A 35 3.54 7.53 19.62
N LYS A 36 2.61 6.96 20.41
CA LYS A 36 2.92 5.82 21.29
C LYS A 36 3.22 4.56 20.50
N ALA A 37 2.46 4.28 19.43
CA ALA A 37 2.74 3.14 18.56
C ALA A 37 4.17 3.22 18.00
N LEU A 38 4.54 4.37 17.43
CA LEU A 38 5.88 4.61 16.89
C LEU A 38 6.98 4.53 17.95
N TYR A 39 6.73 5.02 19.16
CA TYR A 39 7.67 4.88 20.28
C TYR A 39 8.00 3.40 20.54
N PHE A 40 6.98 2.54 20.65
CA PHE A 40 7.19 1.10 20.89
C PHE A 40 7.65 0.33 19.64
N THR A 41 7.64 0.96 18.47
CA THR A 41 8.19 0.40 17.22
C THR A 41 9.67 0.75 17.03
N ASN A 42 10.09 1.96 17.40
CA ASN A 42 11.41 2.50 17.05
C ASN A 42 12.34 2.75 18.24
N GLN A 43 11.81 3.11 19.41
CA GLN A 43 12.62 3.50 20.58
C GLN A 43 12.74 2.35 21.58
N ASP A 44 11.61 1.76 21.97
CA ASP A 44 11.55 0.68 22.96
C ASP A 44 10.74 -0.48 22.37
N LEU A 45 11.41 -1.39 21.66
CA LEU A 45 10.75 -2.42 20.87
C LEU A 45 9.92 -3.38 21.74
N LYS A 46 8.62 -3.09 21.82
CA LYS A 46 7.64 -3.87 22.59
C LYS A 46 6.47 -4.26 21.68
N PRO A 47 6.55 -5.41 20.98
CA PRO A 47 5.59 -5.78 19.94
C PRO A 47 4.12 -5.76 20.39
N HIS A 48 3.83 -6.32 21.56
CA HIS A 48 2.47 -6.31 22.10
C HIS A 48 1.93 -4.89 22.35
N GLN A 49 2.79 -3.98 22.82
CA GLN A 49 2.39 -2.60 23.08
C GLN A 49 2.25 -1.81 21.79
N ALA A 50 3.20 -1.94 20.85
CA ALA A 50 3.11 -1.31 19.53
C ALA A 50 1.80 -1.69 18.81
N ILE A 51 1.49 -2.98 18.71
CA ILE A 51 0.26 -3.48 18.07
C ILE A 51 -0.99 -2.94 18.78
N LYS A 52 -0.99 -2.91 20.12
CA LYS A 52 -2.09 -2.34 20.91
C LYS A 52 -2.33 -0.87 20.54
N PHE A 53 -1.28 -0.08 20.42
CA PHE A 53 -1.41 1.33 20.08
C PHE A 53 -1.79 1.56 18.62
N TYR A 54 -1.26 0.79 17.65
CA TYR A 54 -1.75 0.86 16.27
C TYR A 54 -3.26 0.59 16.15
N LYS A 55 -3.75 -0.48 16.79
CA LYS A 55 -5.19 -0.79 16.81
C LYS A 55 -6.00 0.33 17.46
N LYS A 56 -5.47 0.93 18.53
CA LYS A 56 -6.12 2.06 19.20
C LYS A 56 -6.14 3.30 18.31
N THR A 57 -5.07 3.60 17.59
CA THR A 57 -5.02 4.71 16.62
C THR A 57 -6.11 4.56 15.56
N LEU A 58 -6.23 3.37 14.96
CA LEU A 58 -7.26 3.11 13.95
C LEU A 58 -8.68 3.25 14.50
N ARG A 59 -8.93 2.77 15.72
CA ARG A 59 -10.24 2.94 16.39
C ARG A 59 -10.54 4.41 16.67
N VAL A 60 -9.59 5.16 17.23
CA VAL A 60 -9.80 6.58 17.52
C VAL A 60 -10.02 7.37 16.23
N ALA A 61 -9.34 7.00 15.14
CA ALA A 61 -9.56 7.60 13.83
C ALA A 61 -10.98 7.35 13.31
N GLU A 62 -11.49 6.14 13.47
CA GLU A 62 -12.88 5.79 13.15
C GLU A 62 -13.87 6.59 14.03
N ASP A 63 -13.63 6.66 15.34
CA ASP A 63 -14.49 7.38 16.30
C ASP A 63 -14.61 8.88 15.97
N VAL A 64 -13.54 9.49 15.43
CA VAL A 64 -13.54 10.92 15.01
C VAL A 64 -13.94 11.11 13.54
N GLY A 65 -14.36 10.04 12.85
CA GLY A 65 -14.88 10.12 11.48
C GLY A 65 -13.82 10.37 10.40
N MET A 66 -12.56 9.96 10.62
CA MET A 66 -11.56 10.01 9.55
C MET A 66 -11.93 9.06 8.43
N ASP A 67 -11.75 9.52 7.20
CA ASP A 67 -11.94 8.69 6.00
C ASP A 67 -10.99 7.47 6.03
N PRO A 68 -11.52 6.23 6.02
CA PRO A 68 -10.71 5.01 6.06
C PRO A 68 -9.74 4.87 4.88
N PHE A 69 -10.00 5.57 3.78
CA PHE A 69 -9.21 5.57 2.55
C PHE A 69 -8.41 6.88 2.33
N SER A 70 -8.29 7.69 3.39
CA SER A 70 -7.33 8.80 3.44
C SER A 70 -5.89 8.31 3.44
N ASP A 71 -4.96 9.19 3.07
CA ASP A 71 -3.53 8.89 3.06
C ASP A 71 -3.02 8.57 4.47
N GLU A 72 -3.53 9.29 5.46
CA GLU A 72 -3.26 9.14 6.88
C GLU A 72 -3.62 7.73 7.36
N ILE A 73 -4.87 7.30 7.16
CA ILE A 73 -5.35 6.01 7.69
C ILE A 73 -4.72 4.82 6.97
N LEU A 74 -4.61 4.88 5.64
CA LEU A 74 -3.90 3.85 4.89
C LEU A 74 -2.42 3.80 5.30
N GLY A 75 -1.78 4.95 5.54
CA GLY A 75 -0.42 5.04 6.05
C GLY A 75 -0.23 4.31 7.39
N VAL A 76 -1.17 4.46 8.33
CA VAL A 76 -1.13 3.73 9.62
C VAL A 76 -1.26 2.22 9.41
N LYS A 77 -2.15 1.77 8.52
CA LYS A 77 -2.31 0.35 8.19
C LYS A 77 -1.03 -0.23 7.55
N PHE A 78 -0.37 0.53 6.67
CA PHE A 78 0.91 0.13 6.07
C PHE A 78 2.04 0.08 7.09
N GLN A 79 2.13 1.06 8.00
CA GLN A 79 3.10 1.01 9.10
C GLN A 79 2.90 -0.19 10.02
N LEU A 80 1.63 -0.57 10.27
CA LEU A 80 1.33 -1.79 11.01
C LEU A 80 1.81 -3.04 10.27
N ALA A 81 1.58 -3.15 8.96
CA ALA A 81 2.08 -4.26 8.15
C ALA A 81 3.62 -4.31 8.13
N ALA A 82 4.27 -3.18 7.88
CA ALA A 82 5.73 -3.03 7.95
C ALA A 82 6.28 -3.45 9.31
N PHE A 83 5.58 -3.09 10.39
CA PHE A 83 5.97 -3.49 11.73
C PHE A 83 5.86 -5.00 11.93
N MET A 84 4.84 -5.65 11.37
CA MET A 84 4.72 -7.13 11.39
C MET A 84 5.89 -7.80 10.67
N GLU A 85 6.32 -7.27 9.52
CA GLU A 85 7.52 -7.74 8.83
C GLU A 85 8.78 -7.56 9.69
N LYS A 86 8.95 -6.40 10.33
CA LYS A 86 10.09 -6.10 11.21
C LYS A 86 10.24 -7.10 12.35
N ILE A 87 9.12 -7.62 12.87
CA ILE A 87 9.11 -8.65 13.93
C ILE A 87 8.97 -10.09 13.37
N GLN A 88 9.22 -10.28 12.07
CA GLN A 88 9.18 -11.56 11.34
C GLN A 88 7.82 -12.28 11.42
N LYS A 89 6.74 -11.52 11.56
CA LYS A 89 5.35 -12.02 11.52
C LYS A 89 4.77 -11.83 10.11
N TYR A 90 5.42 -12.41 9.10
CA TYR A 90 5.09 -12.25 7.68
C TYR A 90 3.61 -12.58 7.35
N HIS A 91 3.09 -13.71 7.85
CA HIS A 91 1.68 -14.06 7.68
C HIS A 91 0.71 -13.00 8.24
N LYS A 92 1.09 -12.29 9.30
CA LYS A 92 0.29 -11.18 9.85
C LYS A 92 0.43 -9.91 9.02
N ALA A 93 1.60 -9.65 8.44
CA ALA A 93 1.77 -8.57 7.48
C ALA A 93 0.87 -8.79 6.24
N ILE A 94 0.92 -10.00 5.66
CA ILE A 94 0.06 -10.43 4.55
C ILE A 94 -1.41 -10.23 4.91
N GLN A 95 -1.85 -10.75 6.06
CA GLN A 95 -3.24 -10.61 6.50
C GLN A 95 -3.69 -9.14 6.57
N VAL A 96 -2.85 -8.25 7.10
CA VAL A 96 -3.19 -6.82 7.14
C VAL A 96 -3.31 -6.25 5.73
N LEU A 97 -2.35 -6.53 4.85
CA LEU A 97 -2.31 -6.00 3.49
C LEU A 97 -3.44 -6.54 2.61
N GLU A 98 -3.81 -7.82 2.72
CA GLU A 98 -4.96 -8.41 2.02
C GLU A 98 -6.27 -7.72 2.42
N ILE A 99 -6.48 -7.49 3.73
CA ILE A 99 -7.66 -6.77 4.21
C ILE A 99 -7.69 -5.35 3.62
N VAL A 100 -6.58 -4.61 3.68
CA VAL A 100 -6.54 -3.25 3.13
C VAL A 100 -6.77 -3.25 1.62
N ARG A 101 -6.16 -4.20 0.90
CA ARG A 101 -6.33 -4.33 -0.55
C ARG A 101 -7.80 -4.54 -0.91
N ASN A 102 -8.46 -5.48 -0.24
CA ASN A 102 -9.85 -5.81 -0.52
C ASN A 102 -10.79 -4.64 -0.16
N ASP A 103 -10.61 -4.01 1.00
CA ASP A 103 -11.37 -2.80 1.37
C ASP A 103 -11.24 -1.72 0.28
N CYS A 104 -10.02 -1.49 -0.24
CA CYS A 104 -9.79 -0.50 -1.28
C CYS A 104 -10.44 -0.88 -2.61
N LEU A 105 -10.45 -2.16 -2.97
CA LEU A 105 -11.10 -2.66 -4.19
C LEU A 105 -12.61 -2.45 -4.11
N ASP A 106 -13.22 -2.87 -2.99
CA ASP A 106 -14.65 -2.71 -2.74
C ASP A 106 -15.04 -1.23 -2.83
N TRP A 107 -14.25 -0.35 -2.21
CA TRP A 107 -14.50 1.10 -2.28
C TRP A 107 -14.35 1.68 -3.70
N ILE A 108 -13.36 1.23 -4.48
CA ILE A 108 -13.18 1.66 -5.88
C ILE A 108 -14.38 1.22 -6.73
N GLU A 109 -14.86 -0.01 -6.54
CA GLU A 109 -15.99 -0.56 -7.28
C GLU A 109 -17.29 0.18 -6.95
N GLU A 110 -17.55 0.41 -5.67
CA GLU A 110 -18.81 1.00 -5.20
C GLU A 110 -18.86 2.52 -5.43
N PHE A 111 -17.77 3.26 -5.17
CA PHE A 111 -17.79 4.72 -5.14
C PHE A 111 -16.88 5.38 -6.20
N GLY A 112 -15.91 4.65 -6.74
CA GLY A 112 -14.84 5.22 -7.57
C GLY A 112 -15.33 5.80 -8.90
N ASN A 113 -16.43 5.30 -9.46
CA ASN A 113 -16.92 5.71 -10.78
C ASN A 113 -17.65 7.07 -10.78
N THR A 114 -17.75 7.74 -9.63
CA THR A 114 -18.39 9.06 -9.51
C THR A 114 -17.38 10.19 -9.82
N PRO A 115 -17.79 11.27 -10.53
CA PRO A 115 -16.91 12.39 -10.82
C PRO A 115 -16.32 13.05 -9.57
N GLU A 116 -17.07 13.09 -8.47
CA GLU A 116 -16.65 13.64 -7.18
C GLU A 116 -15.47 12.87 -6.58
N ASN A 117 -15.39 11.56 -6.83
CA ASN A 117 -14.36 10.69 -6.31
C ASN A 117 -13.20 10.44 -7.29
N ALA A 118 -13.16 11.06 -8.47
CA ALA A 118 -12.15 10.75 -9.50
C ALA A 118 -10.70 10.82 -8.97
N GLY A 119 -10.35 11.87 -8.22
CA GLY A 119 -9.03 12.01 -7.61
C GLY A 119 -8.76 10.98 -6.53
N LYS A 120 -9.75 10.76 -5.65
CA LYS A 120 -9.64 9.75 -4.59
C LYS A 120 -9.52 8.34 -5.18
N ARG A 121 -10.31 8.00 -6.21
CA ARG A 121 -10.23 6.74 -6.97
C ARG A 121 -8.83 6.53 -7.50
N THR A 122 -8.26 7.53 -8.16
CA THR A 122 -6.91 7.47 -8.72
C THR A 122 -5.90 7.13 -7.62
N ARG A 123 -5.94 7.86 -6.52
CA ARG A 123 -5.05 7.64 -5.37
C ARG A 123 -5.22 6.27 -4.73
N VAL A 124 -6.46 5.85 -4.46
CA VAL A 124 -6.76 4.55 -3.84
C VAL A 124 -6.33 3.41 -4.77
N LEU A 125 -6.59 3.51 -6.08
CA LEU A 125 -6.14 2.52 -7.06
C LEU A 125 -4.62 2.41 -7.08
N GLY A 126 -3.89 3.53 -7.10
CA GLY A 126 -2.43 3.52 -7.03
C GLY A 126 -1.92 2.82 -5.78
N LYS A 127 -2.55 3.05 -4.61
CA LYS A 127 -2.22 2.34 -3.37
C LYS A 127 -2.54 0.85 -3.46
N THR A 128 -3.70 0.47 -4.01
CA THR A 128 -4.08 -0.94 -4.19
C THR A 128 -3.08 -1.70 -5.07
N ILE A 129 -2.59 -1.07 -6.14
CA ILE A 129 -1.52 -1.59 -6.99
C ILE A 129 -0.26 -1.80 -6.15
N GLY A 130 0.20 -0.78 -5.40
CA GLY A 130 1.36 -0.90 -4.52
C GLY A 130 1.24 -2.01 -3.46
N ILE A 131 0.06 -2.17 -2.85
CA ILE A 131 -0.22 -3.27 -1.91
C ILE A 131 -0.10 -4.62 -2.62
N SER A 132 -0.61 -4.73 -3.85
CA SER A 132 -0.58 -5.98 -4.61
C SER A 132 0.84 -6.38 -4.99
N VAL A 133 1.70 -5.41 -5.36
CA VAL A 133 3.14 -5.66 -5.56
C VAL A 133 3.78 -6.17 -4.26
N LYS A 134 3.52 -5.50 -3.13
CA LYS A 134 4.07 -5.89 -1.83
C LYS A 134 3.61 -7.29 -1.39
N LEU A 135 2.35 -7.64 -1.65
CA LEU A 135 1.85 -8.99 -1.40
C LEU A 135 2.58 -10.02 -2.27
N GLY A 136 2.81 -9.70 -3.54
CA GLY A 136 3.63 -10.51 -4.44
C GLY A 136 5.00 -10.84 -3.86
N GLU A 137 5.73 -9.81 -3.41
CA GLU A 137 7.03 -9.98 -2.73
C GLU A 137 6.93 -10.87 -1.47
N LEU A 138 5.90 -10.65 -0.65
CA LEU A 138 5.73 -11.39 0.60
C LEU A 138 5.38 -12.87 0.38
N TYR A 139 4.52 -13.17 -0.60
CA TYR A 139 4.16 -14.55 -0.95
C TYR A 139 5.33 -15.30 -1.59
N ALA A 140 6.10 -14.64 -2.46
CA ALA A 140 7.31 -15.24 -3.06
C ALA A 140 8.48 -15.38 -2.07
N GLY A 141 8.47 -14.60 -0.98
CA GLY A 141 9.55 -14.57 0.00
C GLY A 141 9.82 -15.92 0.67
N GLU A 142 11.07 -16.13 1.09
CA GLU A 142 11.57 -17.39 1.67
C GLU A 142 10.80 -17.89 2.90
N TYR A 143 10.05 -17.03 3.58
CA TYR A 143 9.29 -17.37 4.78
C TYR A 143 7.86 -17.84 4.50
N VAL A 144 7.34 -17.61 3.29
CA VAL A 144 5.95 -17.93 2.91
C VAL A 144 5.94 -18.96 1.78
N LYS A 145 6.71 -18.73 0.71
CA LYS A 145 6.91 -19.67 -0.41
C LYS A 145 5.60 -20.12 -1.08
N GLU A 146 4.74 -19.16 -1.42
CA GLU A 146 3.50 -19.37 -2.17
C GLU A 146 3.59 -18.65 -3.53
N PRO A 147 4.43 -19.15 -4.47
CA PRO A 147 4.72 -18.46 -5.73
C PRO A 147 3.49 -18.26 -6.62
N GLU A 148 2.50 -19.15 -6.56
CA GLU A 148 1.26 -19.02 -7.33
C GLU A 148 0.44 -17.81 -6.87
N LEU A 149 0.34 -17.59 -5.56
CA LEU A 149 -0.32 -16.39 -5.03
C LEU A 149 0.50 -15.13 -5.31
N ALA A 150 1.83 -15.24 -5.28
CA ALA A 150 2.69 -14.13 -5.65
C ALA A 150 2.44 -13.70 -7.09
N GLU A 151 2.43 -14.65 -8.03
CA GLU A 151 2.13 -14.42 -9.44
C GLU A 151 0.75 -13.79 -9.61
N GLU A 152 -0.28 -14.32 -8.95
CA GLU A 152 -1.65 -13.77 -8.99
C GLU A 152 -1.67 -12.28 -8.62
N LYS A 153 -0.99 -11.88 -7.53
CA LYS A 153 -0.99 -10.48 -7.09
C LYS A 153 -0.21 -9.57 -8.03
N LEU A 154 0.91 -10.06 -8.57
CA LEU A 154 1.76 -9.31 -9.50
C LEU A 154 1.05 -9.11 -10.85
N VAL A 155 0.44 -10.16 -11.41
CA VAL A 155 -0.35 -10.09 -12.64
C VAL A 155 -1.48 -9.08 -12.50
N TRP A 156 -2.25 -9.15 -11.40
CA TRP A 156 -3.31 -8.19 -11.15
C TRP A 156 -2.80 -6.74 -11.11
N ALA A 157 -1.65 -6.50 -10.47
CA ALA A 157 -1.06 -5.16 -10.36
C ALA A 157 -0.64 -4.60 -11.73
N VAL A 158 -0.07 -5.45 -12.61
CA VAL A 158 0.27 -5.10 -13.99
C VAL A 158 -0.99 -4.77 -14.78
N GLU A 159 -1.98 -5.66 -14.77
CA GLU A 159 -3.24 -5.50 -15.50
C GLU A 159 -3.98 -4.24 -15.08
N ALA A 160 -4.09 -3.98 -13.77
CA ALA A 160 -4.75 -2.78 -13.25
C ALA A 160 -4.02 -1.50 -13.69
N THR A 161 -2.69 -1.49 -13.66
CA THR A 161 -1.86 -0.36 -14.12
C THR A 161 -2.08 -0.10 -15.60
N MET A 162 -2.01 -1.14 -16.43
CA MET A 162 -2.21 -1.04 -17.88
C MET A 162 -3.63 -0.59 -18.23
N LYS A 163 -4.64 -1.12 -17.53
CA LYS A 163 -6.04 -0.76 -17.74
C LYS A 163 -6.29 0.72 -17.46
N GLU A 164 -5.74 1.26 -16.38
CA GLU A 164 -5.88 2.68 -16.05
C GLU A 164 -5.11 3.57 -17.03
N GLN A 165 -3.92 3.15 -17.47
CA GLN A 165 -3.13 3.86 -18.48
C GLN A 165 -3.89 3.94 -19.82
N GLN A 166 -4.38 2.81 -20.32
CA GLN A 166 -5.17 2.76 -21.56
C GLN A 166 -6.46 3.58 -21.45
N ARG A 167 -7.12 3.59 -20.29
CA ARG A 167 -8.30 4.43 -20.04
C ARG A 167 -7.95 5.91 -20.19
N ARG A 168 -6.85 6.36 -19.57
CA ARG A 168 -6.38 7.75 -19.64
C ARG A 168 -5.98 8.15 -21.05
N GLU A 169 -5.35 7.26 -21.81
CA GLU A 169 -5.00 7.50 -23.21
C GLU A 169 -6.24 7.63 -24.11
N LYS A 170 -7.24 6.78 -23.90
CA LYS A 170 -8.46 6.74 -24.72
C LYS A 170 -9.45 7.85 -24.38
N GLU A 171 -9.69 8.08 -23.09
CA GLU A 171 -10.74 8.98 -22.60
C GLU A 171 -10.20 10.33 -22.12
N GLY A 172 -8.88 10.46 -22.00
CA GLY A 172 -8.24 11.59 -21.33
C GLY A 172 -8.29 11.49 -19.80
N VAL A 173 -7.56 12.40 -19.15
CA VAL A 173 -7.58 12.59 -17.70
C VAL A 173 -8.84 13.37 -17.33
N LYS A 174 -9.69 12.77 -16.49
CA LYS A 174 -10.94 13.43 -16.06
C LYS A 174 -10.63 14.54 -15.04
N PRO A 175 -11.49 15.56 -14.92
CA PRO A 175 -11.31 16.62 -13.93
C PRO A 175 -11.13 16.03 -12.52
N GLY A 176 -10.08 16.47 -11.82
CA GLY A 176 -9.79 16.04 -10.46
C GLY A 176 -9.08 14.70 -10.32
N GLU A 177 -8.87 13.91 -11.37
CA GLU A 177 -8.14 12.63 -11.28
C GLU A 177 -6.68 12.79 -10.84
N GLY A 178 -6.07 13.95 -11.11
CA GLY A 178 -4.67 14.20 -10.79
C GLY A 178 -3.70 13.37 -11.64
N GLU A 179 -2.45 13.32 -11.17
CA GLU A 179 -1.36 12.63 -11.86
C GLU A 179 -1.50 11.10 -11.76
N TRP A 180 -0.91 10.41 -12.73
CA TRP A 180 -0.77 8.96 -12.75
C TRP A 180 0.70 8.58 -12.90
N LEU A 181 0.99 7.29 -12.73
CA LEU A 181 2.33 6.73 -12.94
C LEU A 181 2.81 7.05 -14.35
N THR A 182 4.06 7.51 -14.47
CA THR A 182 4.66 7.74 -15.78
C THR A 182 5.01 6.42 -16.46
N PRO A 183 5.09 6.37 -17.80
CA PRO A 183 5.53 5.17 -18.53
C PRO A 183 6.87 4.61 -18.03
N GLU A 184 7.79 5.47 -17.62
CA GLU A 184 9.10 5.08 -17.06
C GLU A 184 8.95 4.43 -15.67
N GLN A 185 8.06 4.95 -14.83
CA GLN A 185 7.75 4.37 -13.53
C GLN A 185 7.07 3.00 -13.68
N ILE A 186 6.17 2.87 -14.65
CA ILE A 186 5.49 1.62 -14.98
C ILE A 186 6.49 0.60 -15.54
N GLY A 187 7.34 1.00 -16.50
CA GLY A 187 8.37 0.15 -17.08
C GLY A 187 9.40 -0.34 -16.06
N GLY A 188 9.90 0.56 -15.21
CA GLY A 188 10.82 0.20 -14.13
C GLY A 188 10.21 -0.72 -13.09
N ALA A 189 8.92 -0.56 -12.77
CA ALA A 189 8.19 -1.45 -11.88
C ALA A 189 8.05 -2.86 -12.48
N PHE A 190 7.65 -2.96 -13.76
CA PHE A 190 7.43 -4.25 -14.43
C PHE A 190 8.71 -5.04 -14.63
N GLU A 191 9.81 -4.39 -15.01
CA GLU A 191 11.10 -5.06 -15.15
C GLU A 191 11.54 -5.71 -13.84
N GLY A 192 11.31 -5.03 -12.70
CA GLY A 192 11.63 -5.61 -11.41
C GLY A 192 10.73 -6.75 -10.99
N MET A 193 9.42 -6.66 -11.25
CA MET A 193 8.47 -7.74 -10.95
C MET A 193 8.82 -9.02 -11.74
N LEU A 194 9.21 -8.87 -13.01
CA LEU A 194 9.67 -9.97 -13.86
C LEU A 194 11.03 -10.55 -13.42
N ASP A 195 11.88 -9.73 -12.79
CA ASP A 195 13.15 -10.18 -12.24
C ASP A 195 12.98 -10.96 -10.93
N GLU A 196 12.04 -10.56 -10.07
CA GLU A 196 11.69 -11.26 -8.83
C GLU A 196 11.08 -12.65 -9.13
N SER A 197 10.13 -12.72 -10.07
CA SER A 197 9.48 -13.97 -10.50
C SER A 197 10.46 -14.96 -11.16
N ARG A 198 11.55 -14.48 -11.75
CA ARG A 198 12.61 -15.34 -12.32
C ARG A 198 13.62 -15.85 -11.30
N ARG A 199 13.61 -15.31 -10.07
CA ARG A 199 14.54 -15.68 -8.99
C ARG A 199 13.93 -16.61 -7.95
N SER A 200 12.60 -16.69 -7.88
CA SER A 200 11.83 -17.71 -7.13
C SER A 200 11.74 -19.02 -7.89
#